data_AF-A0A7H0HCG7-F1
#
_entry.id   AF-A0A7H0HCG7-F1
#
_cell.length_a   1.000
_cell.length_b   1.000
_cell.length_c   1.000
_cell.angle_alpha   90.00
_cell.angle_beta   90.00
_cell.angle_gamma   90.00
#
_symmetry.space_group_name_H-M   'P 1'
#
loop_
_entity.id
_entity.type
_entity.pdbx_description
1 polymer ?
#
loop_
_entity_poly.entity_id
_entity_poly.type
_entity_poly.pdbx_seq_one_letter_code
_entity_poly.pdbx_strand_id
1 'polypeptide(L)'
;MPSTALPPLPSDADLRRLVHFSTVDGRIWLSDQRMLLVHAAAFLALRRELVASLGPAHTRRLLMRAGYASGERDALLARQVRPDASLFDAFAVGPQLHMLEGAVRVQPRVFEHDEAADHFHGIFQWDHSWEAEVHQRAWGPQDTPVCWMLLGYASGYTSAFFRRPALFKEVQCTACGDAHCLIEGRFAHEWPDGEQLARDYDPDSMLVRIDELQSQVEALRTQLQPADDQGPLLGRSRAFNDTVKLLRKAAPTQVTVLLTGETGVGKERFARALHAMGPRADKPFVAVNCAALPAELIESELFGAEKGAYTGATAARVGRFERAHGGTLLLDELGELPLPAQAKLLRVLQQGEVERLGGTQARKVDVRVVAATNVDLEKAVEEGRFRRDLLYRLNVYPIRIPPLRERLDDIEPLAMHLLQRYAAMHGKRVAGFTDLAMAAMRQHAWPGNVRELENLIERGVILAPQDDLVDASMLFPASAMPTALTVNAAGGLESEARSAQSASLYDTVQASGLTLDALEDALIREAVERAGGNLAAAARALGLTRPQLSYRLSRLQERTPPAA
;
A
#
# COMPACT_ATOMS: atom_id res chain seq x y z
N MET A 1 59.50 -1.60 -9.39
CA MET A 1 59.31 -0.56 -10.42
C MET A 1 59.60 0.79 -9.77
N PRO A 2 60.15 1.79 -10.49
CA PRO A 2 60.65 2.98 -9.84
C PRO A 2 59.50 3.69 -9.15
N SER A 3 59.68 4.00 -7.86
CA SER A 3 58.84 4.92 -7.12
C SER A 3 58.98 6.30 -7.77
N THR A 4 58.17 6.59 -8.78
CA THR A 4 57.89 7.96 -9.17
C THR A 4 57.09 8.55 -8.02
N ALA A 5 57.79 9.29 -7.15
CA ALA A 5 57.15 10.06 -6.10
C ALA A 5 56.00 10.86 -6.73
N LEU A 6 54.79 10.72 -6.16
CA LEU A 6 53.63 11.47 -6.63
C LEU A 6 53.96 12.97 -6.61
N PRO A 7 53.47 13.74 -7.59
CA PRO A 7 53.59 15.19 -7.54
C PRO A 7 52.95 15.72 -6.24
N PRO A 8 53.50 16.79 -5.64
CA PRO A 8 52.87 17.41 -4.49
C PRO A 8 51.47 17.90 -4.88
N LEU A 9 50.57 17.94 -3.90
CA LEU A 9 49.24 18.52 -4.12
C LEU A 9 49.39 19.96 -4.65
N PRO A 10 48.59 20.37 -5.65
CA PRO A 10 48.63 21.72 -6.20
C PRO A 10 48.22 22.77 -5.15
N SER A 11 48.41 24.05 -5.45
CA SER A 11 47.88 25.12 -4.59
C SER A 11 46.35 25.05 -4.51
N ASP A 12 45.77 25.22 -3.31
CA ASP A 12 44.33 25.24 -3.05
C ASP A 12 43.74 26.67 -3.06
N ALA A 13 44.51 27.66 -3.49
CA ALA A 13 44.11 29.07 -3.49
C ALA A 13 42.89 29.36 -4.38
N ASP A 14 42.71 28.58 -5.45
CA ASP A 14 41.53 28.63 -6.31
C ASP A 14 40.28 28.13 -5.57
N LEU A 15 40.37 27.01 -4.85
CA LEU A 15 39.26 26.43 -4.09
C LEU A 15 38.85 27.32 -2.91
N ARG A 16 39.82 27.89 -2.19
CA ARG A 16 39.53 28.82 -1.08
C ARG A 16 38.74 30.05 -1.51
N ARG A 17 38.94 30.52 -2.75
CA ARG A 17 38.21 31.68 -3.31
C ARG A 17 36.74 31.38 -3.60
N LEU A 18 36.38 30.10 -3.71
CA LEU A 18 35.00 29.67 -3.95
C LEU A 18 34.16 29.66 -2.67
N VAL A 19 34.79 29.80 -1.49
CA VAL A 19 34.08 29.86 -0.22
C VAL A 19 33.63 31.30 0.04
N HIS A 20 32.33 31.51 0.12
CA HIS A 20 31.72 32.82 0.35
C HIS A 20 30.86 32.81 1.60
N PHE A 21 31.13 33.74 2.52
CA PHE A 21 30.34 33.98 3.71
C PHE A 21 29.54 35.28 3.53
N SER A 22 28.23 35.15 3.45
CA SER A 22 27.32 36.29 3.42
C SER A 22 26.69 36.46 4.81
N THR A 23 27.10 37.51 5.51
CA THR A 23 26.58 37.87 6.83
C THR A 23 25.23 38.56 6.75
N VAL A 24 24.84 39.05 5.57
CA VAL A 24 23.58 39.79 5.36
C VAL A 24 22.39 38.84 5.27
N ASP A 25 22.53 37.70 4.58
CA ASP A 25 21.47 36.69 4.44
C ASP A 25 21.74 35.40 5.24
N GLY A 26 22.84 35.36 6.00
CA GLY A 26 23.21 34.25 6.88
C GLY A 26 23.64 32.99 6.14
N ARG A 27 24.22 33.12 4.95
CA ARG A 27 24.56 31.99 4.08
C ARG A 27 26.07 31.85 3.84
N ILE A 28 26.54 30.61 3.96
CA ILE A 28 27.83 30.11 3.50
C ILE A 28 27.61 29.37 2.18
N TRP A 29 28.47 29.64 1.22
CA TRP A 29 28.46 29.02 -0.10
C TRP A 29 29.85 28.47 -0.42
N LEU A 30 29.89 27.35 -1.14
CA LEU A 30 31.07 26.84 -1.84
C LEU A 30 30.69 26.76 -3.31
N SER A 31 31.23 27.67 -4.13
CA SER A 31 30.72 27.90 -5.49
C SER A 31 29.21 28.22 -5.46
N ASP A 32 28.38 27.39 -6.11
CA ASP A 32 26.92 27.48 -6.18
C ASP A 32 26.22 26.58 -5.13
N GLN A 33 26.98 25.90 -4.26
CA GLN A 33 26.44 24.98 -3.27
C GLN A 33 26.26 25.64 -1.90
N ARG A 34 25.10 25.43 -1.30
CA ARG A 34 24.78 25.94 0.04
C ARG A 34 25.47 25.09 1.11
N MET A 35 26.31 25.73 1.90
CA MET A 35 27.08 25.07 2.97
C MET A 35 26.58 25.43 4.37
N LEU A 36 26.82 24.54 5.34
CA LEU A 36 26.55 24.75 6.75
C LEU A 36 27.82 24.53 7.56
N LEU A 37 28.11 25.41 8.51
CA LEU A 37 29.18 25.23 9.48
C LEU A 37 28.59 24.66 10.77
N VAL A 38 28.90 23.40 11.06
CA VAL A 38 28.32 22.64 12.17
C VAL A 38 29.43 22.10 13.06
N HIS A 39 29.20 22.08 14.37
CA HIS A 39 30.17 21.53 15.33
C HIS A 39 30.32 20.01 15.15
N ALA A 40 31.56 19.51 15.17
CA ALA A 40 31.84 18.06 15.15
C ALA A 40 31.15 17.31 16.32
N ALA A 41 30.97 17.97 17.47
CA ALA A 41 30.23 17.42 18.61
C ALA A 41 28.73 17.18 18.31
N ALA A 42 28.12 17.98 17.43
CA ALA A 42 26.73 17.76 17.02
C ALA A 42 26.62 16.53 16.10
N PHE A 43 27.58 16.34 15.19
CA PHE A 43 27.66 15.12 14.39
C PHE A 43 27.96 13.88 15.25
N LEU A 44 28.76 14.02 16.31
CA LEU A 44 28.95 12.95 17.29
C LEU A 44 27.64 12.59 17.99
N ALA A 45 26.88 13.58 18.45
CA ALA A 45 25.58 13.35 19.08
C ALA A 45 24.62 12.63 18.11
N LEU A 46 24.52 13.10 16.86
CA LEU A 46 23.74 12.45 15.82
C LEU A 46 24.19 11.00 15.60
N ARG A 47 25.51 10.75 15.49
CA ARG A 47 26.05 9.40 15.36
C ARG A 47 25.65 8.52 16.55
N ARG A 48 25.71 9.03 17.78
CA ARG A 48 25.33 8.27 18.98
C ARG A 48 23.85 7.84 18.93
N GLU A 49 22.97 8.77 18.59
CA GLU A 49 21.53 8.49 18.45
C GLU A 49 21.26 7.47 17.35
N LEU A 50 21.92 7.59 16.20
CA LEU A 50 21.78 6.62 15.10
C LEU A 50 22.28 5.23 15.50
N VAL A 51 23.46 5.13 16.12
CA VAL A 51 24.00 3.83 16.59
C VAL A 51 23.08 3.21 17.63
N ALA A 52 22.55 4.00 18.57
CA ALA A 52 21.62 3.52 19.59
C ALA A 52 20.29 3.05 18.99
N SER A 53 19.77 3.74 17.97
CA SER A 53 18.45 3.48 17.39
C SER A 53 18.47 2.39 16.31
N LEU A 54 19.52 2.35 15.49
CA LEU A 54 19.60 1.54 14.26
C LEU A 54 20.67 0.45 14.32
N GLY A 55 21.52 0.49 15.33
CA GLY A 55 22.73 -0.32 15.42
C GLY A 55 23.88 0.21 14.56
N PRO A 56 25.12 -0.27 14.83
CA PRO A 56 26.32 0.23 14.19
C PRO A 56 26.38 -0.08 12.68
N ALA A 57 25.97 -1.29 12.28
CA ALA A 57 26.02 -1.70 10.87
C ALA A 57 25.14 -0.83 9.96
N HIS A 58 23.91 -0.53 10.38
CA HIS A 58 22.99 0.27 9.57
C HIS A 58 23.35 1.76 9.61
N THR A 59 23.83 2.25 10.76
CA THR A 59 24.35 3.61 10.89
C THR A 59 25.55 3.83 9.97
N ARG A 60 26.47 2.86 9.91
CA ARG A 60 27.60 2.87 8.97
C ARG A 60 27.12 3.05 7.53
N ARG A 61 26.18 2.23 7.05
CA ARG A 61 25.62 2.36 5.68
C ARG A 61 24.98 3.72 5.44
N LEU A 62 24.20 4.22 6.39
CA LEU A 62 23.56 5.54 6.27
C LEU A 62 24.59 6.66 6.14
N LEU A 63 25.63 6.65 6.97
CA LEU A 63 26.70 7.66 6.91
C LEU A 63 27.56 7.51 5.64
N MET A 64 27.82 6.28 5.18
CA MET A 64 28.51 6.05 3.90
C MET A 64 27.72 6.62 2.72
N ARG A 65 26.39 6.43 2.66
CA ARG A 65 25.55 7.03 1.61
C ARG A 65 25.49 8.55 1.69
N ALA A 66 25.42 9.12 2.90
CA ALA A 66 25.46 10.57 3.09
C ALA A 66 26.79 11.15 2.57
N GLY A 67 27.91 10.50 2.89
CA GLY A 67 29.22 10.86 2.36
C GLY A 67 29.29 10.73 0.85
N TYR A 68 28.82 9.62 0.29
CA TYR A 68 28.80 9.37 -1.16
C TYR A 68 28.08 10.49 -1.92
N ALA A 69 26.88 10.88 -1.46
CA ALA A 69 26.11 11.97 -2.04
C ALA A 69 26.78 13.35 -1.88
N SER A 70 27.67 13.52 -0.90
CA SER A 70 28.50 14.73 -0.77
C SER A 70 29.64 14.71 -1.79
N GLY A 71 30.36 13.59 -1.88
CA GLY A 71 31.46 13.42 -2.83
C GLY A 71 31.03 13.57 -4.30
N GLU A 72 29.86 13.04 -4.67
CA GLU A 72 29.32 13.21 -6.03
C GLU A 72 29.09 14.68 -6.39
N ARG A 73 28.59 15.49 -5.44
CA ARG A 73 28.37 16.93 -5.68
C ARG A 73 29.69 17.68 -5.88
N ASP A 74 30.71 17.34 -5.11
CA ASP A 74 32.03 17.97 -5.22
C ASP A 74 32.80 17.54 -6.47
N ALA A 75 32.57 16.31 -6.95
CA ALA A 75 33.15 15.85 -8.21
C ALA A 75 32.67 16.68 -9.41
N LEU A 76 31.45 17.22 -9.36
CA LEU A 76 30.96 18.15 -10.38
C LEU A 76 31.77 19.45 -10.39
N LEU A 77 32.15 19.95 -9.20
CA LEU A 77 32.98 21.15 -9.06
C LEU A 77 34.41 20.90 -9.55
N ALA A 78 34.97 19.72 -9.27
CA ALA A 78 36.34 19.36 -9.67
C ALA A 78 36.62 19.53 -11.17
N ARG A 79 35.66 19.14 -12.02
CA ARG A 79 35.78 19.28 -13.48
C ARG A 79 35.67 20.73 -13.96
N GLN A 80 35.08 21.62 -13.17
CA GLN A 80 34.87 23.03 -13.53
C GLN A 80 36.03 23.93 -13.09
N VAL A 81 36.64 23.65 -11.93
CA VAL A 81 37.67 24.54 -11.35
C VAL A 81 39.00 24.44 -12.10
N ARG A 82 39.36 23.24 -12.59
CA ARG A 82 40.66 22.98 -13.23
C ARG A 82 40.52 22.20 -14.55
N PRO A 83 39.87 22.76 -15.58
CA PRO A 83 39.54 22.03 -16.81
C PRO A 83 40.79 21.63 -17.63
N ASP A 84 41.86 22.43 -17.57
CA ASP A 84 43.08 22.22 -18.35
C ASP A 84 44.24 21.60 -17.53
N ALA A 85 43.97 21.13 -16.31
CA ALA A 85 44.99 20.60 -15.43
C ALA A 85 45.31 19.13 -15.72
N SER A 86 46.42 18.62 -15.18
CA SER A 86 46.72 17.19 -15.24
C SER A 86 45.61 16.38 -14.58
N LEU A 87 45.46 15.10 -14.95
CA LEU A 87 44.46 14.21 -14.36
C LEU A 87 44.55 14.19 -12.83
N PHE A 88 45.78 14.14 -12.30
CA PHE A 88 46.02 14.17 -10.86
C PHE A 88 45.60 15.51 -10.23
N ASP A 89 45.93 16.65 -10.83
CA ASP A 89 45.59 17.97 -10.28
C ASP A 89 44.09 18.26 -10.31
N ALA A 90 43.40 17.75 -11.34
CA ALA A 90 41.94 17.80 -11.44
C ALA A 90 41.29 16.88 -10.39
N PHE A 91 41.81 15.67 -10.21
CA PHE A 91 41.34 14.73 -9.17
C PHE A 91 41.63 15.24 -7.75
N ALA A 92 42.75 15.94 -7.56
CA ALA A 92 43.18 16.49 -6.28
C ALA A 92 42.21 17.52 -5.70
N VAL A 93 41.28 18.05 -6.50
CA VAL A 93 40.21 18.93 -6.01
C VAL A 93 39.40 18.26 -4.90
N GLY A 94 39.03 16.98 -5.03
CA GLY A 94 38.26 16.26 -4.00
C GLY A 94 39.00 16.17 -2.66
N PRO A 95 40.21 15.60 -2.61
CA PRO A 95 41.05 15.62 -1.41
C PRO A 95 41.25 17.01 -0.81
N GLN A 96 41.37 18.06 -1.64
CA GLN A 96 41.54 19.43 -1.17
C GLN A 96 40.26 20.05 -0.63
N LEU A 97 39.09 19.76 -1.21
CA LEU A 97 37.80 20.16 -0.66
C LEU A 97 37.57 19.49 0.68
N HIS A 98 37.86 18.20 0.79
CA HIS A 98 37.76 17.45 2.05
C HIS A 98 38.65 18.05 3.17
N MET A 99 39.81 18.59 2.80
CA MET A 99 40.66 19.37 3.72
C MET A 99 40.08 20.75 4.04
N LEU A 100 39.58 21.46 3.03
CA LEU A 100 39.00 22.80 3.16
C LEU A 100 37.74 22.82 4.04
N GLU A 101 36.94 21.76 3.96
CA GLU A 101 35.75 21.53 4.79
C GLU A 101 36.09 21.13 6.23
N GLY A 102 37.37 20.93 6.53
CA GLY A 102 37.84 20.53 7.87
C GLY A 102 37.54 19.08 8.21
N ALA A 103 37.33 18.22 7.21
CA ALA A 103 36.97 16.83 7.44
C ALA A 103 38.19 15.97 7.79
N VAL A 104 39.27 16.08 7.01
CA VAL A 104 40.48 15.28 7.18
C VAL A 104 41.65 15.89 6.41
N ARG A 105 42.87 15.73 6.91
CA ARG A 105 44.09 16.05 6.15
C ARG A 105 44.46 14.88 5.26
N VAL A 106 44.41 15.08 3.94
CA VAL A 106 44.67 14.02 2.96
C VAL A 106 46.09 14.11 2.40
N GLN A 107 46.79 12.98 2.36
CA GLN A 107 48.10 12.83 1.72
C GLN A 107 48.05 11.66 0.73
N PRO A 108 48.06 11.91 -0.60
CA PRO A 108 48.17 10.84 -1.59
C PRO A 108 49.48 10.07 -1.42
N ARG A 109 49.39 8.74 -1.43
CA ARG A 109 50.53 7.80 -1.36
C ARG A 109 50.70 7.04 -2.67
N VAL A 110 49.59 6.61 -3.26
CA VAL A 110 49.53 5.97 -4.59
C VAL A 110 48.39 6.60 -5.38
N PHE A 111 48.63 6.87 -6.67
CA PHE A 111 47.60 7.29 -7.62
C PHE A 111 47.98 6.75 -8.99
N GLU A 112 47.27 5.71 -9.41
CA GLU A 112 47.46 5.00 -10.66
C GLU A 112 46.11 4.97 -11.37
N HIS A 113 46.09 5.38 -12.64
CA HIS A 113 44.91 5.32 -13.49
C HIS A 113 45.31 5.03 -14.91
N ASP A 114 44.68 4.03 -15.52
CA ASP A 114 44.83 3.67 -16.92
C ASP A 114 43.44 3.48 -17.53
N GLU A 115 43.05 4.41 -18.41
CA GLU A 115 41.75 4.40 -19.07
C GLU A 115 41.59 3.22 -20.04
N ALA A 116 42.67 2.78 -20.69
CA ALA A 116 42.64 1.67 -21.64
C ALA A 116 42.53 0.32 -20.93
N ALA A 117 43.17 0.21 -19.75
CA ALA A 117 43.09 -0.98 -18.91
C ALA A 117 41.86 -0.99 -17.98
N ASP A 118 41.05 0.07 -17.98
CA ASP A 118 39.93 0.27 -17.04
C ASP A 118 40.35 0.08 -15.57
N HIS A 119 41.49 0.68 -15.22
CA HIS A 119 42.17 0.46 -13.95
C HIS A 119 42.26 1.76 -13.14
N PHE A 120 41.91 1.67 -11.86
CA PHE A 120 42.18 2.71 -10.88
C PHE A 120 42.71 2.11 -9.59
N HIS A 121 43.80 2.68 -9.08
CA HIS A 121 44.33 2.33 -7.77
C HIS A 121 44.84 3.56 -7.06
N GLY A 122 44.22 3.87 -5.92
CA GLY A 122 44.57 5.02 -5.10
C GLY A 122 44.78 4.62 -3.65
N ILE A 123 45.88 5.06 -3.05
CA ILE A 123 46.11 4.94 -1.60
C ILE A 123 46.30 6.33 -1.03
N PHE A 124 45.51 6.67 -0.02
CA PHE A 124 45.54 7.99 0.62
C PHE A 124 45.66 7.83 2.13
N GLN A 125 46.63 8.54 2.71
CA GLN A 125 46.74 8.69 4.15
C GLN A 125 45.84 9.84 4.60
N TRP A 126 45.16 9.59 5.71
CA TRP A 126 44.26 10.50 6.39
C TRP A 126 44.77 10.79 7.79
N ASP A 127 45.17 12.03 8.02
CA ASP A 127 45.52 12.55 9.34
C ASP A 127 44.38 13.43 9.87
N HIS A 128 44.17 13.46 11.19
CA HIS A 128 43.17 14.33 11.82
C HIS A 128 41.73 14.11 11.32
N SER A 129 41.35 12.85 11.04
CA SER A 129 39.97 12.51 10.74
C SER A 129 39.04 12.94 11.88
N TRP A 130 38.10 13.84 11.60
CA TRP A 130 37.12 14.27 12.61
C TRP A 130 36.30 13.07 13.10
N GLU A 131 35.97 12.12 12.21
CA GLU A 131 35.20 10.93 12.55
C GLU A 131 35.93 10.02 13.52
N ALA A 132 37.20 9.72 13.25
CA ALA A 132 37.99 8.88 14.14
C ALA A 132 38.18 9.54 15.50
N GLU A 133 38.46 10.85 15.53
CA GLU A 133 38.62 11.62 16.76
C GLU A 133 37.36 11.60 17.62
N VAL A 134 36.20 11.96 17.05
CA VAL A 134 34.96 12.03 17.84
C VAL A 134 34.43 10.65 18.20
N HIS A 135 34.61 9.65 17.34
CA HIS A 135 34.17 8.28 17.62
C HIS A 135 34.99 7.66 18.74
N GLN A 136 36.31 7.79 18.70
CA GLN A 136 37.18 7.31 19.77
C GLN A 136 36.89 8.00 21.10
N ARG A 137 36.55 9.30 21.10
CA ARG A 137 36.11 10.01 22.32
C ARG A 137 34.82 9.45 22.94
N ALA A 138 33.88 8.98 22.12
CA ALA A 138 32.60 8.48 22.61
C ALA A 138 32.62 7.01 23.02
N TRP A 139 33.37 6.16 22.29
CA TRP A 139 33.34 4.71 22.47
C TRP A 139 34.69 4.07 22.81
N GLY A 140 35.78 4.85 22.86
CA GLY A 140 37.13 4.34 23.07
C GLY A 140 37.70 3.64 21.82
N PRO A 141 38.80 2.89 21.96
CA PRO A 141 39.38 2.10 20.87
C PRO A 141 38.38 1.13 20.26
N GLN A 142 38.44 0.95 18.93
CA GLN A 142 37.52 0.11 18.16
C GLN A 142 38.25 -1.00 17.44
N ASP A 143 37.60 -2.14 17.25
CA ASP A 143 38.17 -3.27 16.48
C ASP A 143 38.05 -3.10 14.97
N THR A 144 37.24 -2.13 14.51
CA THR A 144 36.98 -1.88 13.09
C THR A 144 37.05 -0.40 12.74
N PRO A 145 37.47 -0.04 11.51
CA PRO A 145 37.54 1.34 11.05
C PRO A 145 36.21 2.10 11.12
N VAL A 146 36.29 3.41 11.38
CA VAL A 146 35.13 4.22 11.80
C VAL A 146 34.86 5.44 10.92
N CYS A 147 35.70 5.74 9.93
CA CYS A 147 35.59 6.92 9.07
C CYS A 147 34.56 6.71 7.94
N TRP A 148 33.35 6.32 8.29
CA TRP A 148 32.29 5.88 7.38
C TRP A 148 31.82 6.97 6.41
N MET A 149 31.58 8.21 6.87
CA MET A 149 31.11 9.27 5.98
C MET A 149 32.24 9.77 5.08
N LEU A 150 33.47 9.89 5.60
CA LEU A 150 34.68 10.21 4.84
C LEU A 150 34.95 9.17 3.74
N LEU A 151 34.79 7.87 4.07
CA LEU A 151 34.98 6.78 3.10
C LEU A 151 33.88 6.78 2.03
N GLY A 152 32.66 7.10 2.44
CA GLY A 152 31.55 7.40 1.53
C GLY A 152 31.91 8.52 0.55
N TYR A 153 32.40 9.65 1.06
CA TYR A 153 32.84 10.79 0.24
C TYR A 153 33.88 10.40 -0.79
N ALA A 154 34.96 9.71 -0.37
CA ALA A 154 36.01 9.28 -1.28
C ALA A 154 35.48 8.39 -2.42
N SER A 155 34.56 7.47 -2.10
CA SER A 155 33.94 6.57 -3.07
C SER A 155 33.02 7.31 -4.03
N GLY A 156 32.16 8.20 -3.53
CA GLY A 156 31.23 9.00 -4.36
C GLY A 156 31.95 9.97 -5.26
N TYR A 157 32.94 10.69 -4.71
CA TYR A 157 33.76 11.62 -5.48
C TYR A 157 34.49 10.92 -6.63
N THR A 158 35.21 9.85 -6.32
CA THR A 158 35.99 9.09 -7.31
C THR A 158 35.07 8.48 -8.37
N SER A 159 33.91 7.96 -7.95
CA SER A 159 32.94 7.38 -8.87
C SER A 159 32.41 8.39 -9.88
N ALA A 160 32.01 9.58 -9.41
CA ALA A 160 31.52 10.65 -10.27
C ALA A 160 32.63 11.27 -11.14
N PHE A 161 33.84 11.41 -10.61
CA PHE A 161 34.97 11.98 -11.33
C PHE A 161 35.36 11.12 -12.55
N PHE A 162 35.48 9.80 -12.36
CA PHE A 162 35.80 8.85 -13.43
C PHE A 162 34.58 8.34 -14.21
N ARG A 163 33.36 8.63 -13.73
CA ARG A 163 32.10 8.09 -14.27
C ARG A 163 32.07 6.56 -14.31
N ARG A 164 32.69 5.94 -13.31
CA ARG A 164 32.88 4.50 -13.15
C ARG A 164 32.70 4.17 -11.66
N PRO A 165 31.96 3.13 -11.27
CA PRO A 165 31.80 2.79 -9.86
C PRO A 165 33.17 2.52 -9.20
N ALA A 166 33.52 3.31 -8.19
CA ALA A 166 34.76 3.22 -7.43
C ALA A 166 34.47 3.13 -5.94
N LEU A 167 35.13 2.20 -5.25
CA LEU A 167 34.89 1.90 -3.84
C LEU A 167 36.19 1.94 -3.07
N PHE A 168 36.12 2.52 -1.87
CA PHE A 168 37.26 2.61 -0.96
C PHE A 168 37.08 1.72 0.28
N LYS A 169 38.19 1.18 0.77
CA LYS A 169 38.31 0.51 2.07
C LYS A 169 39.26 1.30 2.96
N GLU A 170 38.90 1.46 4.22
CA GLU A 170 39.82 1.94 5.25
C GLU A 170 40.59 0.74 5.80
N VAL A 171 41.89 0.66 5.50
CA VAL A 171 42.76 -0.47 5.86
C VAL A 171 43.52 -0.24 7.17
N GLN A 172 43.64 1.03 7.59
CA GLN A 172 44.19 1.44 8.90
C GLN A 172 43.33 2.56 9.45
N CYS A 173 43.15 2.61 10.76
CA CYS A 173 42.34 3.63 11.42
C CYS A 173 42.91 4.02 12.78
N THR A 174 42.99 5.32 13.07
CA THR A 174 43.48 5.79 14.38
C THR A 174 42.60 5.36 15.54
N ALA A 175 41.29 5.18 15.31
CA ALA A 175 40.38 4.61 16.32
C ALA A 175 40.69 3.15 16.63
N CYS A 176 41.37 2.43 15.74
CA CYS A 176 41.84 1.05 15.92
C CYS A 176 43.24 0.95 16.53
N GLY A 177 43.87 2.09 16.83
CA GLY A 177 45.22 2.15 17.40
C GLY A 177 46.34 2.34 16.37
N ASP A 178 46.02 2.51 15.09
CA ASP A 178 47.02 2.86 14.07
C ASP A 178 47.51 4.31 14.22
N ALA A 179 48.70 4.61 13.69
CA ALA A 179 49.27 5.95 13.76
C ALA A 179 48.50 6.99 12.91
N HIS A 180 47.88 6.54 11.83
CA HIS A 180 47.06 7.35 10.92
C HIS A 180 45.98 6.46 10.28
N CYS A 181 44.99 7.09 9.66
CA CYS A 181 44.03 6.38 8.83
C CYS A 181 44.63 6.18 7.43
N LEU A 182 44.40 5.03 6.81
CA LEU A 182 44.84 4.74 5.44
C LEU A 182 43.67 4.14 4.66
N ILE A 183 43.37 4.72 3.51
CA ILE A 183 42.32 4.24 2.61
C ILE A 183 42.90 3.76 1.29
N GLU A 184 42.33 2.69 0.76
CA GLU A 184 42.64 2.11 -0.54
C GLU A 184 41.38 2.11 -1.41
N GLY A 185 41.49 2.68 -2.61
CA GLY A 185 40.40 2.77 -3.58
C GLY A 185 40.74 2.07 -4.88
N ARG A 186 39.76 1.37 -5.42
CA ARG A 186 39.80 0.72 -6.74
C ARG A 186 38.44 0.82 -7.43
N PHE A 187 38.34 0.55 -8.72
CA PHE A 187 37.02 0.36 -9.32
C PHE A 187 36.32 -0.85 -8.68
N ALA A 188 34.99 -0.79 -8.60
CA ALA A 188 34.18 -1.78 -7.88
C ALA A 188 34.41 -3.21 -8.39
N HIS A 189 34.64 -3.37 -9.70
CA HIS A 189 34.88 -4.66 -10.34
C HIS A 189 36.27 -5.24 -10.07
N GLU A 190 37.23 -4.41 -9.63
CA GLU A 190 38.60 -4.83 -9.29
C GLU A 190 38.69 -5.39 -7.86
N TRP A 191 37.63 -5.20 -7.06
CA TRP A 191 37.51 -5.79 -5.73
C TRP A 191 36.93 -7.21 -5.80
N PRO A 192 37.59 -8.22 -5.20
CA PRO A 192 37.03 -9.57 -5.11
C PRO A 192 35.66 -9.63 -4.41
N ASP A 193 35.43 -8.71 -3.47
CA ASP A 193 34.21 -8.52 -2.67
C ASP A 193 33.42 -7.26 -3.08
N GLY A 194 33.62 -6.76 -4.30
CA GLY A 194 33.02 -5.51 -4.80
C GLY A 194 31.49 -5.45 -4.70
N GLU A 195 30.79 -6.55 -5.02
CA GLU A 195 29.33 -6.63 -4.90
C GLU A 195 28.85 -6.47 -3.45
N GLN A 196 29.59 -7.02 -2.48
CA GLN A 196 29.23 -6.91 -1.07
C GLN A 196 29.44 -5.48 -0.57
N LEU A 197 30.52 -4.83 -1.01
CA LEU A 197 30.81 -3.43 -0.68
C LEU A 197 29.78 -2.49 -1.30
N ALA A 198 29.33 -2.75 -2.53
CA ALA A 198 28.31 -1.96 -3.20
C ALA A 198 26.99 -1.91 -2.41
N ARG A 199 26.62 -2.99 -1.71
CA ARG A 199 25.43 -3.05 -0.86
C ARG A 199 25.46 -2.05 0.30
N ASP A 200 26.62 -1.54 0.70
CA ASP A 200 26.70 -0.48 1.71
C ASP A 200 26.06 0.83 1.21
N TYR A 201 25.93 0.99 -0.10
CA TYR A 201 25.38 2.16 -0.77
C TYR A 201 23.93 1.99 -1.24
N ASP A 202 23.37 0.79 -1.14
CA ASP A 202 21.97 0.54 -1.49
C ASP A 202 21.00 1.21 -0.50
N PRO A 203 19.89 1.81 -0.97
CA PRO A 203 18.85 2.38 -0.11
C PRO A 203 18.02 1.26 0.55
N ASP A 204 18.54 0.69 1.63
CA ASP A 204 17.77 -0.23 2.47
C ASP A 204 16.72 0.55 3.28
N SER A 205 15.43 0.41 2.93
CA SER A 205 14.34 0.95 3.75
C SER A 205 14.08 0.03 4.95
N MET A 206 14.52 0.45 6.14
CA MET A 206 14.17 -0.26 7.39
C MET A 206 12.67 -0.27 7.66
N LEU A 207 11.93 0.74 7.19
CA LEU A 207 10.47 0.76 7.31
C LEU A 207 9.85 -0.42 6.56
N VAL A 208 10.35 -0.75 5.36
CA VAL A 208 9.89 -1.91 4.60
C VAL A 208 10.21 -3.21 5.34
N ARG A 209 11.43 -3.36 5.88
CA ARG A 209 11.77 -4.57 6.66
C ARG A 209 10.98 -4.71 7.95
N ILE A 210 10.69 -3.61 8.64
CA ILE A 210 9.86 -3.62 9.85
C ILE A 210 8.42 -3.98 9.49
N ASP A 211 7.87 -3.42 8.42
CA ASP A 211 6.53 -3.73 7.92
C ASP A 211 6.41 -5.19 7.46
N GLU A 212 7.43 -5.73 6.77
CA GLU A 212 7.54 -7.14 6.42
C GLU A 212 7.59 -8.04 7.65
N LEU A 213 8.41 -7.70 8.65
CA LEU A 213 8.51 -8.47 9.89
C LEU A 213 7.22 -8.39 10.71
N GLN A 214 6.57 -7.23 10.77
CA GLN A 214 5.26 -7.06 11.41
C GLN A 214 4.20 -7.89 10.71
N SER A 215 4.17 -7.86 9.38
CA SER A 215 3.30 -8.69 8.54
C SER A 215 3.55 -10.18 8.76
N GLN A 216 4.81 -10.61 8.87
CA GLN A 216 5.16 -12.00 9.17
C GLN A 216 4.74 -12.41 10.58
N VAL A 217 4.93 -11.54 11.57
CA VAL A 217 4.48 -11.79 12.95
C VAL A 217 2.95 -11.85 13.03
N GLU A 218 2.24 -10.98 12.31
CA GLU A 218 0.78 -11.05 12.18
C GLU A 218 0.33 -12.32 11.47
N ALA A 219 0.99 -12.73 10.38
CA ALA A 219 0.71 -13.98 9.67
C ALA A 219 0.93 -15.21 10.58
N LEU A 220 2.03 -15.25 11.34
CA LEU A 220 2.32 -16.32 12.31
C LEU A 220 1.32 -16.34 13.48
N ARG A 221 0.95 -15.16 14.01
CA ARG A 221 -0.10 -15.04 15.03
C ARG A 221 -1.46 -15.49 14.52
N THR A 222 -1.71 -15.28 13.23
CA THR A 222 -2.93 -15.70 12.54
C THR A 222 -2.94 -17.23 12.35
N GLN A 223 -1.79 -17.86 12.08
CA GLN A 223 -1.63 -19.32 12.01
C GLN A 223 -1.80 -20.03 13.37
N LEU A 224 -1.56 -19.34 14.49
CA LEU A 224 -1.73 -19.88 15.85
C LEU A 224 -3.17 -19.79 16.38
N GLN A 225 -4.09 -19.18 15.63
CA GLN A 225 -5.51 -19.22 15.98
C GLN A 225 -6.12 -20.53 15.44
N PRO A 226 -6.91 -21.27 16.24
CA PRO A 226 -7.65 -22.41 15.72
C PRO A 226 -8.54 -21.93 14.56
N ALA A 227 -8.20 -22.38 13.36
CA ALA A 227 -8.91 -22.06 12.13
C ALA A 227 -10.08 -23.05 11.95
N ASP A 228 -11.22 -22.55 11.51
CA ASP A 228 -12.22 -23.39 10.85
C ASP A 228 -11.77 -23.68 9.40
N ASP A 229 -12.50 -24.51 8.66
CA ASP A 229 -12.23 -24.82 7.24
C ASP A 229 -12.18 -23.56 6.32
N GLN A 230 -12.55 -22.38 6.84
CA GLN A 230 -12.57 -21.10 6.13
C GLN A 230 -11.58 -20.06 6.69
N GLY A 231 -10.67 -20.45 7.58
CA GLY A 231 -9.60 -19.61 8.11
C GLY A 231 -10.02 -18.67 9.27
N PRO A 232 -9.08 -17.93 9.86
CA PRO A 232 -9.34 -17.08 11.03
C PRO A 232 -10.15 -15.82 10.71
N LEU A 233 -10.73 -15.19 11.75
CA LEU A 233 -11.40 -13.90 11.61
C LEU A 233 -10.36 -12.80 11.31
N LEU A 234 -10.58 -12.02 10.26
CA LEU A 234 -9.66 -10.98 9.79
C LEU A 234 -10.16 -9.59 10.19
N GLY A 235 -9.28 -8.80 10.81
CA GLY A 235 -9.52 -7.41 11.18
C GLY A 235 -8.48 -6.85 12.16
N ARG A 236 -8.20 -5.54 12.06
CA ARG A 236 -7.28 -4.77 12.91
C ARG A 236 -7.95 -3.55 13.58
N SER A 237 -9.16 -3.20 13.18
CA SER A 237 -9.93 -2.07 13.70
C SER A 237 -10.25 -2.23 15.19
N ARG A 238 -10.38 -1.12 15.90
CA ARG A 238 -10.78 -1.13 17.32
C ARG A 238 -12.14 -1.79 17.51
N ALA A 239 -13.12 -1.46 16.66
CA ALA A 239 -14.47 -2.00 16.74
C ALA A 239 -14.48 -3.53 16.59
N PHE A 240 -13.74 -4.07 15.62
CA PHE A 240 -13.58 -5.51 15.45
C PHE A 240 -12.90 -6.16 16.65
N ASN A 241 -11.80 -5.57 17.14
CA ASN A 241 -11.08 -6.08 18.30
C ASN A 241 -11.96 -6.13 19.56
N ASP A 242 -12.83 -5.15 19.77
CA ASP A 242 -13.77 -5.13 20.90
C ASP A 242 -14.84 -6.23 20.76
N THR A 243 -15.37 -6.47 19.54
CA THR A 243 -16.25 -7.61 19.26
C THR A 243 -15.55 -8.95 19.52
N VAL A 244 -14.30 -9.13 19.06
CA VAL A 244 -13.52 -10.36 19.28
C VAL A 244 -13.23 -10.59 20.76
N LYS A 245 -12.96 -9.54 21.56
CA LYS A 245 -12.80 -9.66 23.01
C LYS A 245 -14.06 -10.20 23.69
N LEU A 246 -15.23 -9.72 23.29
CA LEU A 246 -16.51 -10.25 23.80
C LEU A 246 -16.70 -11.71 23.40
N LEU A 247 -16.37 -12.05 22.15
CA LEU A 247 -16.42 -13.42 21.64
C LEU A 247 -15.53 -14.37 22.47
N ARG A 248 -14.29 -13.96 22.75
CA ARG A 248 -13.33 -14.73 23.57
C ARG A 248 -13.82 -14.93 25.01
N LYS A 249 -14.47 -13.93 25.60
CA LYS A 249 -15.07 -14.06 26.94
C LYS A 249 -16.25 -15.02 26.96
N ALA A 250 -17.06 -15.05 25.91
CA ALA A 250 -18.19 -15.96 25.79
C ALA A 250 -17.76 -17.40 25.45
N ALA A 251 -16.66 -17.59 24.71
CA ALA A 251 -16.20 -18.87 24.21
C ALA A 251 -16.12 -20.00 25.26
N PRO A 252 -15.51 -19.83 26.46
CA PRO A 252 -15.40 -20.90 27.45
C PRO A 252 -16.73 -21.24 28.15
N THR A 253 -17.79 -20.46 27.95
CA THR A 253 -19.08 -20.62 28.65
C THR A 253 -20.11 -21.36 27.81
N GLN A 254 -21.17 -21.85 28.46
CA GLN A 254 -22.36 -22.42 27.80
C GLN A 254 -23.48 -21.39 27.58
N VAL A 255 -23.20 -20.10 27.74
CA VAL A 255 -24.22 -19.06 27.60
C VAL A 255 -24.73 -18.99 26.16
N THR A 256 -26.03 -18.76 26.02
CA THR A 256 -26.63 -18.41 24.72
C THR A 256 -26.07 -17.06 24.28
N VAL A 257 -25.53 -17.02 23.06
CA VAL A 257 -24.98 -15.80 22.46
C VAL A 257 -25.93 -15.31 21.38
N LEU A 258 -26.27 -14.02 21.42
CA LEU A 258 -27.08 -13.35 20.40
C LEU A 258 -26.18 -12.43 19.58
N LEU A 259 -25.93 -12.79 18.32
CA LEU A 259 -25.19 -12.00 17.35
C LEU A 259 -26.15 -11.06 16.61
N THR A 260 -25.99 -9.75 16.82
CA THR A 260 -26.76 -8.73 16.09
C THR A 260 -25.87 -8.01 15.10
N GLY A 261 -26.44 -7.64 13.96
CA GLY A 261 -25.71 -6.88 12.95
C GLY A 261 -26.37 -6.95 11.59
N GLU A 262 -26.00 -6.01 10.72
CA GLU A 262 -26.54 -5.90 9.37
C GLU A 262 -26.33 -7.15 8.52
N THR A 263 -27.08 -7.26 7.44
CA THR A 263 -26.87 -8.31 6.44
C THR A 263 -25.46 -8.19 5.86
N GLY A 264 -24.77 -9.32 5.69
CA GLY A 264 -23.45 -9.36 5.07
C GLY A 264 -22.26 -9.02 5.96
N VAL A 265 -22.42 -8.78 7.28
CA VAL A 265 -21.29 -8.52 8.19
C VAL A 265 -20.46 -9.76 8.56
N GLY A 266 -20.95 -10.95 8.22
CA GLY A 266 -20.29 -12.23 8.50
C GLY A 266 -20.73 -12.92 9.80
N LYS A 267 -22.00 -12.78 10.24
CA LYS A 267 -22.52 -13.37 11.50
C LYS A 267 -22.19 -14.87 11.66
N GLU A 268 -22.31 -15.67 10.60
CA GLU A 268 -21.95 -17.09 10.62
C GLU A 268 -20.47 -17.33 10.94
N ARG A 269 -19.55 -16.53 10.38
CA ARG A 269 -18.10 -16.63 10.64
C ARG A 269 -17.80 -16.36 12.12
N PHE A 270 -18.46 -15.37 12.72
CA PHE A 270 -18.33 -15.10 14.16
C PHE A 270 -18.88 -16.25 15.02
N ALA A 271 -19.98 -16.89 14.63
CA ALA A 271 -20.52 -18.05 15.33
C ALA A 271 -19.59 -19.27 15.25
N ARG A 272 -18.98 -19.51 14.08
CA ARG A 272 -17.98 -20.58 13.89
C ARG A 272 -16.73 -20.32 14.73
N ALA A 273 -16.22 -19.09 14.72
CA ALA A 273 -15.09 -18.71 15.57
C ALA A 273 -15.39 -18.88 17.07
N LEU A 274 -16.61 -18.53 17.51
CA LEU A 274 -17.04 -18.75 18.89
C LEU A 274 -17.01 -20.24 19.27
N HIS A 275 -17.45 -21.12 18.37
CA HIS A 275 -17.43 -22.55 18.57
C HIS A 275 -15.98 -23.10 18.60
N ALA A 276 -15.14 -22.69 17.65
CA ALA A 276 -13.73 -23.10 17.56
C ALA A 276 -12.88 -22.66 18.77
N MET A 277 -13.22 -21.53 19.41
CA MET A 277 -12.55 -21.07 20.63
C MET A 277 -13.09 -21.71 21.92
N GLY A 278 -14.20 -22.45 21.84
CA GLY A 278 -14.88 -23.01 23.00
C GLY A 278 -14.45 -24.43 23.35
N PRO A 279 -14.90 -24.98 24.50
CA PRO A 279 -14.59 -26.35 24.92
C PRO A 279 -15.23 -27.44 24.04
N ARG A 280 -16.11 -27.03 23.10
CA ARG A 280 -16.82 -27.91 22.16
C ARG A 280 -16.25 -27.82 20.73
N ALA A 281 -15.05 -27.29 20.53
CA ALA A 281 -14.46 -27.09 19.21
C ALA A 281 -14.40 -28.38 18.36
N ASP A 282 -14.17 -29.54 18.99
CA ASP A 282 -14.12 -30.85 18.31
C ASP A 282 -15.51 -31.52 18.17
N LYS A 283 -16.60 -30.81 18.50
CA LYS A 283 -17.98 -31.33 18.49
C LYS A 283 -18.76 -30.77 17.30
N PRO A 284 -19.93 -31.35 16.95
CA PRO A 284 -20.69 -30.88 15.79
C PRO A 284 -21.07 -29.40 15.89
N PHE A 285 -20.79 -28.64 14.83
CA PHE A 285 -21.36 -27.33 14.58
C PHE A 285 -22.44 -27.44 13.51
N VAL A 286 -23.69 -27.18 13.88
CA VAL A 286 -24.84 -27.22 12.97
C VAL A 286 -25.33 -25.80 12.74
N ALA A 287 -25.31 -25.33 11.49
CA ALA A 287 -25.88 -24.04 11.11
C ALA A 287 -27.24 -24.24 10.40
N VAL A 288 -28.20 -23.38 10.74
CA VAL A 288 -29.52 -23.34 10.10
C VAL A 288 -29.86 -21.88 9.82
N ASN A 289 -30.14 -21.58 8.55
CA ASN A 289 -30.70 -20.29 8.16
C ASN A 289 -32.23 -20.40 8.19
N CYS A 290 -32.87 -19.67 9.09
CA CYS A 290 -34.32 -19.71 9.30
C CYS A 290 -35.08 -19.10 8.12
N ALA A 291 -34.50 -18.11 7.43
CA ALA A 291 -35.10 -17.46 6.27
C ALA A 291 -35.05 -18.35 5.00
N ALA A 292 -34.16 -19.33 4.94
CA ALA A 292 -34.02 -20.22 3.79
C ALA A 292 -35.04 -21.38 3.78
N LEU A 293 -35.74 -21.61 4.89
CA LEU A 293 -36.69 -22.72 5.04
C LEU A 293 -38.14 -22.19 4.98
N PRO A 294 -39.05 -22.89 4.29
CA PRO A 294 -40.47 -22.57 4.36
C PRO A 294 -40.96 -22.65 5.82
N ALA A 295 -41.85 -21.73 6.21
CA ALA A 295 -42.39 -21.65 7.57
C ALA A 295 -43.06 -22.96 8.03
N GLU A 296 -43.62 -23.73 7.10
CA GLU A 296 -44.25 -25.03 7.37
C GLU A 296 -43.24 -26.15 7.69
N LEU A 297 -42.00 -26.03 7.20
CA LEU A 297 -40.95 -27.05 7.34
C LEU A 297 -39.92 -26.71 8.42
N ILE A 298 -39.85 -25.45 8.87
CA ILE A 298 -38.85 -25.02 9.86
C ILE A 298 -38.95 -25.81 11.17
N GLU A 299 -40.18 -26.13 11.58
CA GLU A 299 -40.43 -26.91 12.79
C GLU A 299 -39.93 -28.35 12.66
N SER A 300 -40.21 -29.03 11.54
CA SER A 300 -39.78 -30.41 11.32
C SER A 300 -38.28 -30.51 11.07
N GLU A 301 -37.65 -29.50 10.47
CA GLU A 301 -36.19 -29.41 10.35
C GLU A 301 -35.54 -29.20 11.72
N LEU A 302 -35.97 -28.22 12.52
CA LEU A 302 -35.32 -27.89 13.79
C LEU A 302 -35.51 -28.98 14.85
N PHE A 303 -36.75 -29.44 15.05
CA PHE A 303 -37.12 -30.33 16.16
C PHE A 303 -37.28 -31.80 15.73
N GLY A 304 -37.33 -32.08 14.44
CA GLY A 304 -37.60 -33.41 13.91
C GLY A 304 -39.09 -33.70 13.78
N ALA A 305 -39.42 -34.77 13.08
CA ALA A 305 -40.80 -35.19 12.85
C ALA A 305 -40.93 -36.71 12.93
N GLU A 306 -42.02 -37.18 13.54
CA GLU A 306 -42.40 -38.59 13.50
C GLU A 306 -43.15 -38.92 12.19
N LYS A 307 -43.25 -40.22 11.89
CA LYS A 307 -43.98 -40.70 10.71
C LYS A 307 -45.44 -40.23 10.79
N GLY A 308 -45.93 -39.58 9.73
CA GLY A 308 -47.31 -39.07 9.65
C GLY A 308 -47.55 -37.71 10.34
N ALA A 309 -46.52 -37.01 10.79
CA ALA A 309 -46.66 -35.71 11.46
C ALA A 309 -47.14 -34.56 10.55
N TYR A 310 -46.95 -34.67 9.23
CA TYR A 310 -47.43 -33.73 8.21
C TYR A 310 -47.58 -34.42 6.85
N THR A 311 -48.22 -33.74 5.88
CA THR A 311 -48.40 -34.24 4.52
C THR A 311 -47.05 -34.49 3.83
N GLY A 312 -46.70 -35.77 3.62
CA GLY A 312 -45.42 -36.19 3.03
C GLY A 312 -44.41 -36.79 4.01
N ALA A 313 -44.71 -36.88 5.31
CA ALA A 313 -43.85 -37.52 6.32
C ALA A 313 -43.88 -39.06 6.25
N THR A 314 -43.25 -39.63 5.21
CA THR A 314 -43.19 -41.09 4.97
C THR A 314 -42.27 -41.84 5.94
N ALA A 315 -41.27 -41.15 6.51
CA ALA A 315 -40.33 -41.68 7.50
C ALA A 315 -40.06 -40.66 8.61
N ALA A 316 -39.65 -41.14 9.79
CA ALA A 316 -39.23 -40.28 10.89
C ALA A 316 -37.91 -39.57 10.56
N ARG A 317 -37.79 -38.29 10.94
CA ARG A 317 -36.63 -37.45 10.64
C ARG A 317 -36.07 -36.82 11.90
N VAL A 318 -34.75 -36.94 12.06
CA VAL A 318 -34.00 -36.36 13.18
C VAL A 318 -33.87 -34.86 13.00
N GLY A 319 -34.18 -34.10 14.04
CA GLY A 319 -34.10 -32.63 14.04
C GLY A 319 -32.67 -32.09 14.13
N ARG A 320 -32.49 -30.81 13.81
CA ARG A 320 -31.18 -30.12 13.92
C ARG A 320 -30.68 -30.03 15.35
N PHE A 321 -31.57 -29.90 16.34
CA PHE A 321 -31.17 -29.95 17.76
C PHE A 321 -30.59 -31.31 18.16
N GLU A 322 -31.22 -32.41 17.74
CA GLU A 322 -30.68 -33.76 17.99
C GLU A 322 -29.32 -33.95 17.28
N ARG A 323 -29.17 -33.43 16.06
CA ARG A 323 -27.89 -33.49 15.31
C ARG A 323 -26.77 -32.65 15.94
N ALA A 324 -27.12 -31.59 16.66
CA ALA A 324 -26.18 -30.70 17.33
C ALA A 324 -25.86 -31.16 18.77
N HIS A 325 -26.38 -32.32 19.20
CA HIS A 325 -26.18 -32.83 20.56
C HIS A 325 -24.69 -32.94 20.91
N GLY A 326 -24.31 -32.40 22.07
CA GLY A 326 -22.94 -32.28 22.56
C GLY A 326 -22.12 -31.16 21.90
N GLY A 327 -22.69 -30.42 20.95
CA GLY A 327 -22.03 -29.40 20.14
C GLY A 327 -22.69 -28.02 20.23
N THR A 328 -22.73 -27.32 19.09
CA THR A 328 -23.27 -25.97 18.94
C THR A 328 -24.26 -25.90 17.78
N LEU A 329 -25.40 -25.22 17.98
CA LEU A 329 -26.39 -24.92 16.95
C LEU A 329 -26.42 -23.40 16.69
N LEU A 330 -26.15 -22.99 15.46
CA LEU A 330 -26.38 -21.63 14.98
C LEU A 330 -27.77 -21.52 14.34
N LEU A 331 -28.56 -20.57 14.84
CA LEU A 331 -29.83 -20.14 14.27
C LEU A 331 -29.63 -18.77 13.61
N ASP A 332 -29.38 -18.75 12.30
CA ASP A 332 -29.23 -17.51 11.53
C ASP A 332 -30.58 -17.00 11.03
N GLU A 333 -30.69 -15.68 10.91
CA GLU A 333 -31.93 -14.94 10.66
C GLU A 333 -33.09 -15.36 11.59
N LEU A 334 -32.80 -15.44 12.90
CA LEU A 334 -33.76 -15.85 13.93
C LEU A 334 -35.05 -15.00 13.95
N GLY A 335 -34.99 -13.75 13.51
CA GLY A 335 -36.16 -12.86 13.42
C GLY A 335 -37.28 -13.40 12.52
N GLU A 336 -36.97 -14.32 11.60
CA GLU A 336 -37.91 -14.93 10.66
C GLU A 336 -38.59 -16.21 11.20
N LEU A 337 -38.30 -16.62 12.44
CA LEU A 337 -38.91 -17.81 13.03
C LEU A 337 -40.42 -17.61 13.27
N PRO A 338 -41.29 -18.54 12.83
CA PRO A 338 -42.71 -18.52 13.16
C PRO A 338 -42.98 -18.66 14.67
N LEU A 339 -44.04 -18.02 15.17
CA LEU A 339 -44.44 -18.06 16.60
C LEU A 339 -44.55 -19.48 17.20
N PRO A 340 -45.08 -20.50 16.49
CA PRO A 340 -45.09 -21.87 17.02
C PRO A 340 -43.69 -22.46 17.24
N ALA A 341 -42.76 -22.21 16.31
CA ALA A 341 -41.37 -22.63 16.43
C ALA A 341 -40.64 -21.89 17.56
N GLN A 342 -40.94 -20.60 17.77
CA GLN A 342 -40.42 -19.81 18.89
C GLN A 342 -40.83 -20.42 20.25
N ALA A 343 -42.08 -20.88 20.39
CA ALA A 343 -42.57 -21.51 21.61
C ALA A 343 -41.81 -22.81 21.94
N LYS A 344 -41.52 -23.63 20.92
CA LYS A 344 -40.72 -24.86 21.09
C LYS A 344 -39.27 -24.55 21.39
N LEU A 345 -38.67 -23.56 20.72
CA LEU A 345 -37.31 -23.11 20.99
C LEU A 345 -37.14 -22.66 22.46
N LEU A 346 -38.11 -21.93 23.00
CA LEU A 346 -38.10 -21.53 24.41
C LEU A 346 -38.06 -22.74 25.36
N ARG A 347 -38.86 -23.78 25.09
CA ARG A 347 -38.84 -25.02 25.89
C ARG A 347 -37.47 -25.69 25.86
N VAL A 348 -36.84 -25.79 24.68
CA VAL A 348 -35.50 -26.36 24.55
C VAL A 348 -34.47 -25.55 25.36
N LEU A 349 -34.52 -24.22 25.30
CA LEU A 349 -33.59 -23.34 26.04
C LEU A 349 -33.81 -23.34 27.57
N GLN A 350 -34.99 -23.73 28.04
CA GLN A 350 -35.32 -23.77 29.46
C GLN A 350 -35.10 -25.16 30.06
N GLN A 351 -35.53 -26.21 29.38
CA GLN A 351 -35.59 -27.58 29.89
C GLN A 351 -34.48 -28.49 29.32
N GLY A 352 -33.86 -28.10 28.20
CA GLY A 352 -32.89 -28.95 27.50
C GLY A 352 -33.54 -30.18 26.87
N GLU A 353 -34.83 -30.11 26.52
CA GLU A 353 -35.61 -31.22 25.99
C GLU A 353 -36.26 -30.84 24.65
N VAL A 354 -36.25 -31.77 23.69
CA VAL A 354 -36.85 -31.63 22.37
C VAL A 354 -37.95 -32.66 22.19
N GLU A 355 -39.11 -32.22 21.71
CA GLU A 355 -40.22 -33.07 21.28
C GLU A 355 -40.36 -32.97 19.75
N ARG A 356 -40.38 -34.12 19.07
CA ARG A 356 -40.60 -34.18 17.61
C ARG A 356 -42.04 -33.84 17.27
N LEU A 357 -42.26 -33.31 16.07
CA LEU A 357 -43.61 -33.06 15.57
C LEU A 357 -44.39 -34.38 15.49
N GLY A 358 -45.61 -34.38 16.03
CA GLY A 358 -46.47 -35.56 16.10
C GLY A 358 -46.07 -36.60 17.16
N GLY A 359 -44.98 -36.38 17.90
CA GLY A 359 -44.52 -37.24 19.00
C GLY A 359 -44.76 -36.62 20.36
N THR A 360 -44.88 -37.46 21.39
CA THR A 360 -45.01 -37.05 22.81
C THR A 360 -43.77 -37.35 23.65
N GLN A 361 -42.75 -37.97 23.04
CA GLN A 361 -41.54 -38.35 23.75
C GLN A 361 -40.55 -37.19 23.81
N ALA A 362 -40.32 -36.67 25.01
CA ALA A 362 -39.27 -35.69 25.28
C ALA A 362 -37.88 -36.34 25.22
N ARG A 363 -36.94 -35.68 24.53
CA ARG A 363 -35.55 -36.13 24.36
C ARG A 363 -34.59 -35.09 24.90
N LYS A 364 -33.76 -35.46 25.87
CA LYS A 364 -32.73 -34.56 26.43
C LYS A 364 -31.65 -34.27 25.40
N VAL A 365 -31.37 -32.99 25.19
CA VAL A 365 -30.31 -32.50 24.32
C VAL A 365 -29.43 -31.51 25.06
N ASP A 366 -28.11 -31.65 24.90
CA ASP A 366 -27.15 -30.69 25.39
C ASP A 366 -26.54 -29.93 24.20
N VAL A 367 -27.06 -28.73 23.93
CA VAL A 367 -26.69 -27.94 22.75
C VAL A 367 -26.44 -26.50 23.16
N ARG A 368 -25.27 -25.98 22.80
CA ARG A 368 -25.01 -24.54 22.91
C ARG A 368 -25.71 -23.83 21.77
N VAL A 369 -26.58 -22.87 22.08
CA VAL A 369 -27.29 -22.09 21.06
C VAL A 369 -26.58 -20.77 20.79
N VAL A 370 -26.36 -20.48 19.51
CA VAL A 370 -25.93 -19.17 19.01
C VAL A 370 -27.04 -18.68 18.09
N ALA A 371 -27.63 -17.54 18.41
CA ALA A 371 -28.66 -16.92 17.57
C ALA A 371 -28.06 -15.74 16.81
N ALA A 372 -28.46 -15.53 15.58
CA ALA A 372 -28.03 -14.42 14.75
C ALA A 372 -29.24 -13.76 14.05
N THR A 373 -29.26 -12.43 13.99
CA THR A 373 -30.35 -11.68 13.35
C THR A 373 -29.88 -10.29 12.90
N ASN A 374 -30.44 -9.80 11.80
CA ASN A 374 -30.38 -8.38 11.41
C ASN A 374 -31.60 -7.56 11.88
N VAL A 375 -32.69 -8.23 12.29
CA VAL A 375 -33.93 -7.60 12.76
C VAL A 375 -33.75 -7.07 14.18
N ASP A 376 -34.31 -5.90 14.44
CA ASP A 376 -34.51 -5.36 15.78
C ASP A 376 -35.58 -6.18 16.52
N LEU A 377 -35.13 -7.08 17.40
CA LEU A 377 -36.03 -8.01 18.10
C LEU A 377 -36.96 -7.31 19.10
N GLU A 378 -36.58 -6.16 19.67
CA GLU A 378 -37.46 -5.40 20.56
C GLU A 378 -38.67 -4.87 19.78
N LYS A 379 -38.42 -4.29 18.60
CA LYS A 379 -39.51 -3.88 17.70
C LYS A 379 -40.36 -5.05 17.21
N ALA A 380 -39.74 -6.18 16.89
CA ALA A 380 -40.47 -7.38 16.49
C ALA A 380 -41.39 -7.91 17.62
N VAL A 381 -41.01 -7.71 18.89
CA VAL A 381 -41.86 -8.01 20.04
C VAL A 381 -43.04 -7.04 20.14
N GLU A 382 -42.82 -5.74 19.94
CA GLU A 382 -43.88 -4.72 19.93
C GLU A 382 -44.91 -4.99 18.82
N GLU A 383 -44.46 -5.46 17.67
CA GLU A 383 -45.30 -5.80 16.51
C GLU A 383 -45.96 -7.19 16.62
N GLY A 384 -45.72 -7.95 17.71
CA GLY A 384 -46.29 -9.28 17.93
C GLY A 384 -45.72 -10.38 17.04
N ARG A 385 -44.62 -10.11 16.32
CA ARG A 385 -43.92 -11.08 15.46
C ARG A 385 -42.92 -11.95 16.24
N PHE A 386 -42.49 -11.50 17.41
CA PHE A 386 -41.54 -12.21 18.26
C PHE A 386 -42.02 -12.27 19.71
N ARG A 387 -41.74 -13.37 20.42
CA ARG A 387 -42.14 -13.53 21.81
C ARG A 387 -41.15 -12.88 22.77
N ARG A 388 -41.68 -12.12 23.74
CA ARG A 388 -40.89 -11.42 24.76
C ARG A 388 -40.12 -12.36 25.69
N ASP A 389 -40.73 -13.49 26.07
CA ASP A 389 -40.12 -14.50 26.92
C ASP A 389 -38.89 -15.17 26.26
N LEU A 390 -38.97 -15.45 24.96
CA LEU A 390 -37.87 -15.96 24.16
C LEU A 390 -36.75 -14.92 24.02
N LEU A 391 -37.09 -13.64 23.78
CA LEU A 391 -36.10 -12.56 23.70
C LEU A 391 -35.25 -12.49 24.97
N TYR A 392 -35.87 -12.51 26.15
CA TYR A 392 -35.11 -12.50 27.42
C TYR A 392 -34.18 -13.71 27.58
N ARG A 393 -34.55 -14.88 27.06
CA ARG A 393 -33.73 -16.10 27.15
C ARG A 393 -32.57 -16.13 26.15
N LEU A 394 -32.70 -15.42 25.03
CA LEU A 394 -31.67 -15.31 24.00
C LEU A 394 -30.73 -14.13 24.25
N ASN A 395 -31.25 -13.01 24.76
CA ASN A 395 -30.51 -11.77 25.00
C ASN A 395 -29.68 -11.81 26.29
N VAL A 396 -29.14 -12.97 26.65
CA VAL A 396 -28.30 -13.15 27.84
C VAL A 396 -26.89 -12.62 27.59
N TYR A 397 -26.38 -12.82 26.38
CA TYR A 397 -25.06 -12.32 25.96
C TYR A 397 -25.13 -11.74 24.54
N PRO A 398 -25.58 -10.49 24.37
CA PRO A 398 -25.61 -9.83 23.06
C PRO A 398 -24.22 -9.40 22.61
N ILE A 399 -23.89 -9.69 21.36
CA ILE A 399 -22.70 -9.18 20.67
C ILE A 399 -23.16 -8.50 19.38
N ARG A 400 -22.95 -7.17 19.30
CA ARG A 400 -23.13 -6.39 18.07
C ARG A 400 -21.88 -6.55 17.19
N ILE A 401 -22.07 -7.00 15.96
CA ILE A 401 -21.04 -7.04 14.94
C ILE A 401 -21.10 -5.74 14.15
N PRO A 402 -20.02 -4.92 14.15
CA PRO A 402 -20.03 -3.64 13.47
C PRO A 402 -20.12 -3.81 11.95
N PRO A 403 -20.91 -2.95 11.27
CA PRO A 403 -20.89 -2.87 9.81
C PRO A 403 -19.52 -2.40 9.31
N LEU A 404 -19.18 -2.70 8.06
CA LEU A 404 -17.85 -2.45 7.48
C LEU A 404 -17.45 -0.96 7.55
N ARG A 405 -18.41 -0.05 7.40
CA ARG A 405 -18.22 1.39 7.56
C ARG A 405 -17.79 1.85 8.97
N GLU A 406 -18.05 1.06 10.01
CA GLU A 406 -17.58 1.31 11.38
C GLU A 406 -16.18 0.69 11.64
N ARG A 407 -15.61 -0.01 10.64
CA ARG A 407 -14.32 -0.71 10.72
C ARG A 407 -13.50 -0.59 9.43
N LEU A 408 -13.31 0.66 8.98
CA LEU A 408 -12.62 0.96 7.72
C LEU A 408 -11.18 0.42 7.65
N ASP A 409 -10.48 0.35 8.79
CA ASP A 409 -9.12 -0.20 8.85
C ASP A 409 -9.06 -1.69 8.48
N ASP A 410 -10.19 -2.40 8.52
CA ASP A 410 -10.29 -3.82 8.16
C ASP A 410 -10.45 -4.05 6.65
N ILE A 411 -10.81 -3.01 5.89
CA ILE A 411 -11.11 -3.14 4.45
C ILE A 411 -9.88 -3.66 3.69
N GLU A 412 -8.71 -3.09 3.96
CA GLU A 412 -7.47 -3.45 3.28
C GLU A 412 -7.01 -4.90 3.51
N PRO A 413 -6.87 -5.38 4.76
CA PRO A 413 -6.50 -6.78 4.99
C PRO A 413 -7.57 -7.76 4.48
N LEU A 414 -8.87 -7.42 4.60
CA LEU A 414 -9.95 -8.22 4.01
C LEU A 414 -9.84 -8.26 2.48
N ALA A 415 -9.58 -7.12 1.85
CA ALA A 415 -9.51 -7.02 0.42
C ALA A 415 -8.34 -7.82 -0.16
N MET A 416 -7.17 -7.73 0.48
CA MET A 416 -5.99 -8.49 0.06
C MET A 416 -6.20 -10.00 0.21
N HIS A 417 -6.83 -10.44 1.30
CA HIS A 417 -7.17 -11.85 1.50
C HIS A 417 -8.13 -12.38 0.43
N LEU A 418 -9.18 -11.62 0.13
CA LEU A 418 -10.15 -11.96 -0.92
C LEU A 418 -9.49 -11.97 -2.30
N LEU A 419 -8.62 -11.00 -2.59
CA LEU A 419 -7.85 -10.93 -3.84
C LEU A 419 -7.05 -12.22 -4.06
N GLN A 420 -6.29 -12.66 -3.05
CA GLN A 420 -5.49 -13.88 -3.12
C GLN A 420 -6.37 -15.12 -3.32
N ARG A 421 -7.48 -15.23 -2.58
CA ARG A 421 -8.43 -16.35 -2.69
C ARG A 421 -9.03 -16.45 -4.09
N TYR A 422 -9.49 -15.33 -4.65
CA TYR A 422 -10.12 -15.31 -5.97
C TYR A 422 -9.13 -15.42 -7.13
N ALA A 423 -7.94 -14.84 -6.99
CA ALA A 423 -6.85 -15.01 -7.95
C ALA A 423 -6.51 -16.50 -8.10
N ALA A 424 -6.33 -17.21 -6.97
CA ALA A 424 -6.09 -18.66 -6.97
C ALA A 424 -7.27 -19.45 -7.57
N MET A 425 -8.51 -19.09 -7.20
CA MET A 425 -9.72 -19.78 -7.69
C MET A 425 -9.92 -19.65 -9.20
N HIS A 426 -9.63 -18.48 -9.77
CA HIS A 426 -9.77 -18.22 -11.20
C HIS A 426 -8.50 -18.49 -12.01
N GLY A 427 -7.43 -18.99 -11.38
CA GLY A 427 -6.14 -19.25 -12.04
C GLY A 427 -5.48 -17.99 -12.60
N LYS A 428 -5.77 -16.81 -12.02
CA LYS A 428 -5.20 -15.52 -12.42
C LYS A 428 -4.07 -15.11 -11.48
N ARG A 429 -3.14 -14.32 -12.01
CA ARG A 429 -2.17 -13.58 -11.21
C ARG A 429 -2.53 -12.11 -11.28
N VAL A 430 -2.68 -11.49 -10.11
CA VAL A 430 -3.04 -10.07 -9.97
C VAL A 430 -2.04 -9.46 -8.99
N ALA A 431 -1.47 -8.31 -9.33
CA ALA A 431 -0.36 -7.72 -8.57
C ALA A 431 -0.81 -7.04 -7.27
N GLY A 432 -2.10 -6.73 -7.12
CA GLY A 432 -2.63 -5.96 -6.00
C GLY A 432 -3.77 -5.03 -6.42
N PHE A 433 -3.98 -3.98 -5.64
CA PHE A 433 -4.92 -2.89 -5.94
C PHE A 433 -4.14 -1.60 -6.25
N THR A 434 -4.72 -0.71 -7.07
CA THR A 434 -4.18 0.65 -7.20
C THR A 434 -4.50 1.48 -5.93
N ASP A 435 -3.70 2.50 -5.64
CA ASP A 435 -3.97 3.42 -4.51
C ASP A 435 -5.35 4.06 -4.62
N LEU A 436 -5.78 4.33 -5.86
CA LEU A 436 -7.09 4.88 -6.16
C LEU A 436 -8.22 3.89 -5.83
N ALA A 437 -8.04 2.60 -6.13
CA ALA A 437 -8.97 1.54 -5.76
C ALA A 437 -9.10 1.42 -4.23
N MET A 438 -7.97 1.48 -3.53
CA MET A 438 -7.91 1.46 -2.06
C MET A 438 -8.62 2.66 -1.45
N ALA A 439 -8.38 3.87 -1.96
CA ALA A 439 -9.07 5.07 -1.53
C ALA A 439 -10.59 4.99 -1.77
N ALA A 440 -11.01 4.52 -2.94
CA ALA A 440 -12.42 4.35 -3.28
C ALA A 440 -13.13 3.34 -2.35
N MET A 441 -12.48 2.21 -2.05
CA MET A 441 -13.01 1.22 -1.10
C MET A 441 -13.18 1.81 0.30
N ARG A 442 -12.27 2.67 0.77
CA ARG A 442 -12.39 3.34 2.09
C ARG A 442 -13.52 4.36 2.16
N GLN A 443 -13.88 4.99 1.03
CA GLN A 443 -14.94 6.00 0.97
C GLN A 443 -16.34 5.41 0.75
N HIS A 444 -16.42 4.16 0.31
CA HIS A 444 -17.69 3.50 0.02
C HIS A 444 -18.52 3.24 1.30
N ALA A 445 -19.85 3.36 1.21
CA ALA A 445 -20.76 3.21 2.36
C ALA A 445 -20.98 1.76 2.81
N TRP A 446 -20.69 0.80 1.93
CA TRP A 446 -20.79 -0.65 2.16
C TRP A 446 -22.16 -1.14 2.66
N PRO A 447 -23.28 -0.85 1.95
CA PRO A 447 -24.61 -1.34 2.34
C PRO A 447 -24.71 -2.87 2.43
N GLY A 448 -23.94 -3.62 1.63
CA GLY A 448 -23.88 -5.09 1.70
C GLY A 448 -22.68 -5.63 2.50
N ASN A 449 -21.95 -4.76 3.20
CA ASN A 449 -20.83 -5.11 4.09
C ASN A 449 -19.80 -6.03 3.40
N VAL A 450 -19.35 -7.09 4.07
CA VAL A 450 -18.29 -7.99 3.58
C VAL A 450 -18.77 -8.78 2.35
N ARG A 451 -20.07 -9.10 2.26
CA ARG A 451 -20.63 -9.82 1.10
C ARG A 451 -20.56 -8.98 -0.18
N GLU A 452 -20.78 -7.68 -0.07
CA GLU A 452 -20.61 -6.75 -1.20
C GLU A 452 -19.12 -6.59 -1.56
N LEU A 453 -18.25 -6.44 -0.56
CA LEU A 453 -16.79 -6.39 -0.77
C LEU A 453 -16.28 -7.64 -1.51
N GLU A 454 -16.73 -8.82 -1.09
CA GLU A 454 -16.41 -10.12 -1.70
C GLU A 454 -16.79 -10.14 -3.19
N ASN A 455 -18.03 -9.75 -3.52
CA ASN A 455 -18.50 -9.68 -4.91
C ASN A 455 -17.72 -8.66 -5.76
N LEU A 456 -17.41 -7.48 -5.20
CA LEU A 456 -16.69 -6.43 -5.93
C LEU A 456 -15.26 -6.86 -6.25
N ILE A 457 -14.57 -7.48 -5.29
CA ILE A 457 -13.19 -7.95 -5.47
C ILE A 457 -13.14 -9.12 -6.45
N GLU A 458 -14.06 -10.09 -6.34
CA GLU A 458 -14.16 -11.19 -7.30
C GLU A 458 -14.31 -10.65 -8.73
N ARG A 459 -15.24 -9.69 -8.93
CA ARG A 459 -15.40 -9.02 -10.22
C ARG A 459 -14.13 -8.29 -10.66
N GLY A 460 -13.47 -7.58 -9.75
CA GLY A 460 -12.20 -6.90 -10.01
C GLY A 460 -11.12 -7.86 -10.51
N VAL A 461 -10.95 -9.02 -9.86
CA VAL A 461 -10.03 -10.09 -10.30
C VAL A 461 -10.40 -10.61 -11.69
N ILE A 462 -11.69 -10.81 -11.97
CA ILE A 462 -12.16 -11.29 -13.28
C ILE A 462 -11.90 -10.25 -14.39
N LEU A 463 -12.01 -8.96 -14.09
CA LEU A 463 -11.79 -7.87 -15.06
C LEU A 463 -10.32 -7.51 -15.25
N ALA A 464 -9.49 -7.66 -14.20
CA ALA A 464 -8.08 -7.28 -14.25
C ALA A 464 -7.29 -8.12 -15.28
N PRO A 465 -6.41 -7.48 -16.08
CA PRO A 465 -5.44 -8.19 -16.91
C PRO A 465 -4.47 -9.03 -16.07
N GLN A 466 -3.80 -10.00 -16.72
CA GLN A 466 -2.81 -10.85 -16.07
C GLN A 466 -1.61 -10.02 -15.59
N ASP A 467 -1.18 -10.25 -14.35
CA ASP A 467 -0.06 -9.59 -13.68
C ASP A 467 -0.22 -8.06 -13.51
N ASP A 468 -1.44 -7.54 -13.62
CA ASP A 468 -1.76 -6.12 -13.44
C ASP A 468 -2.45 -5.84 -12.09
N LEU A 469 -2.64 -4.56 -11.76
CA LEU A 469 -3.34 -4.08 -10.56
C LEU A 469 -4.86 -3.97 -10.81
N VAL A 470 -5.67 -4.24 -9.78
CA VAL A 470 -7.10 -3.96 -9.81
C VAL A 470 -7.33 -2.46 -9.62
N ASP A 471 -7.91 -1.83 -10.64
CA ASP A 471 -8.20 -0.39 -10.63
C ASP A 471 -9.59 -0.07 -10.01
N ALA A 472 -9.76 1.17 -9.53
CA ALA A 472 -11.01 1.67 -8.98
C ALA A 472 -12.19 1.53 -9.95
N SER A 473 -11.95 1.76 -11.24
CA SER A 473 -12.96 1.65 -12.30
C SER A 473 -13.53 0.24 -12.46
N MET A 474 -12.75 -0.79 -12.15
CA MET A 474 -13.18 -2.20 -12.19
C MET A 474 -14.06 -2.57 -10.98
N LEU A 475 -13.83 -1.91 -9.85
CA LEU A 475 -14.59 -2.10 -8.61
C LEU A 475 -15.84 -1.21 -8.54
N PHE A 476 -15.82 -0.01 -9.11
CA PHE A 476 -16.90 0.96 -9.02
C PHE A 476 -17.25 1.59 -10.38
N PRO A 477 -17.79 0.82 -11.34
CA PRO A 477 -18.05 1.29 -12.70
C PRO A 477 -19.12 2.39 -12.79
N ALA A 478 -19.93 2.59 -11.74
CA ALA A 478 -21.02 3.56 -11.70
C ALA A 478 -20.80 4.72 -10.70
N SER A 479 -19.72 4.70 -9.90
CA SER A 479 -19.41 5.82 -9.02
C SER A 479 -18.59 6.84 -9.80
N ALA A 480 -19.09 8.06 -9.89
CA ALA A 480 -18.27 9.21 -10.23
C ALA A 480 -17.18 9.31 -9.16
N MET A 481 -15.99 8.80 -9.47
CA MET A 481 -14.79 9.11 -8.70
C MET A 481 -14.75 10.63 -8.51
N PRO A 482 -14.36 11.14 -7.33
CA PRO A 482 -14.21 12.58 -7.14
C PRO A 482 -13.34 13.08 -8.29
N THR A 483 -13.89 14.01 -9.07
CA THR A 483 -13.21 14.65 -10.18
C THR A 483 -11.84 15.08 -9.69
N ALA A 484 -10.80 14.41 -10.19
CA ALA A 484 -9.43 14.75 -9.85
C ALA A 484 -9.23 16.22 -10.25
N LEU A 485 -8.97 17.06 -9.25
CA LEU A 485 -8.49 18.40 -9.50
C LEU A 485 -7.03 18.25 -9.89
N THR A 486 -6.70 18.44 -11.16
CA THR A 486 -5.34 18.49 -11.66
C THR A 486 -4.82 19.91 -11.50
N VAL A 487 -3.49 20.07 -11.38
CA VAL A 487 -2.87 21.40 -11.36
C VAL A 487 -2.40 21.71 -12.77
N ASN A 488 -2.93 22.77 -13.37
CA ASN A 488 -2.53 23.19 -14.69
C ASN A 488 -1.12 23.78 -14.70
N ALA A 489 -0.57 24.01 -15.89
CA ALA A 489 0.78 24.58 -16.06
C ALA A 489 0.98 25.96 -15.41
N ALA A 490 -0.10 26.66 -15.03
CA ALA A 490 -0.07 27.93 -14.32
C ALA A 490 -0.23 27.78 -12.79
N GLY A 491 -0.27 26.56 -12.25
CA GLY A 491 -0.39 26.30 -10.82
C GLY A 491 -1.82 26.40 -10.27
N GLY A 492 -2.85 26.46 -11.11
CA GLY A 492 -4.26 26.49 -10.72
C GLY A 492 -4.91 25.11 -10.74
N LEU A 493 -5.91 24.87 -9.89
CA LEU A 493 -6.69 23.62 -9.83
C LEU A 493 -7.74 23.60 -10.96
N GLU A 494 -7.77 22.54 -11.77
CA GLU A 494 -8.75 22.29 -12.84
C GLU A 494 -9.36 20.89 -12.73
N SER A 495 -10.64 20.71 -13.08
CA SER A 495 -11.34 19.42 -13.00
C SER A 495 -11.26 18.69 -14.35
N GLU A 496 -10.72 17.47 -14.36
CA GLU A 496 -10.52 16.66 -15.56
C GLU A 496 -11.83 16.25 -16.28
N ALA A 497 -12.98 16.33 -15.59
CA ALA A 497 -14.28 16.04 -16.19
C ALA A 497 -14.97 17.31 -16.69
N ARG A 498 -14.97 17.48 -18.02
CA ARG A 498 -15.73 18.45 -18.83
C ARG A 498 -15.04 19.80 -19.13
N SER A 499 -13.95 19.80 -19.88
CA SER A 499 -13.79 20.70 -21.05
C SER A 499 -12.37 20.62 -21.60
N ALA A 500 -12.25 20.53 -22.92
CA ALA A 500 -11.04 21.01 -23.59
C ALA A 500 -11.37 21.46 -25.03
N GLN A 501 -12.25 20.73 -25.74
CA GLN A 501 -12.51 21.04 -27.15
C GLN A 501 -13.69 21.99 -27.38
N SER A 502 -14.78 21.89 -26.63
CA SER A 502 -16.02 22.63 -26.92
C SER A 502 -16.06 24.07 -26.39
N ALA A 503 -15.44 24.37 -25.25
CA ALA A 503 -15.38 25.73 -24.70
C ALA A 503 -14.40 26.63 -25.48
N SER A 504 -13.20 26.09 -25.78
CA SER A 504 -12.18 26.78 -26.58
C SER A 504 -12.66 27.17 -27.98
N LEU A 505 -13.42 26.31 -28.66
CA LEU A 505 -13.94 26.60 -30.00
C LEU A 505 -15.00 27.71 -29.99
N TYR A 506 -15.88 27.75 -28.98
CA TYR A 506 -16.89 28.81 -28.88
C TYR A 506 -16.24 30.18 -28.69
N ASP A 507 -15.28 30.28 -27.77
CA ASP A 507 -14.58 31.54 -27.49
C ASP A 507 -13.74 32.01 -28.69
N THR A 508 -13.12 31.07 -29.42
CA THR A 508 -12.35 31.37 -30.63
C THR A 508 -13.25 31.88 -31.77
N VAL A 509 -14.43 31.26 -31.96
CA VAL A 509 -15.40 31.68 -32.98
C VAL A 509 -15.99 33.04 -32.63
N GLN A 510 -16.33 33.30 -31.35
CA GLN A 510 -16.78 34.63 -30.91
C GLN A 510 -15.71 35.71 -31.14
N ALA A 511 -14.45 35.43 -30.78
CA ALA A 511 -13.35 36.39 -30.95
C ALA A 511 -13.06 36.70 -32.43
N SER A 512 -13.31 35.74 -33.34
CA SER A 512 -13.15 35.93 -34.79
C SER A 512 -14.25 36.77 -35.44
N GLY A 513 -15.36 37.03 -34.74
CA GLY A 513 -16.51 37.77 -35.28
C GLY A 513 -17.30 37.02 -36.36
N LEU A 514 -16.99 35.75 -36.63
CA LEU A 514 -17.70 34.93 -37.60
C LEU A 514 -19.07 34.51 -37.06
N THR A 515 -20.11 34.72 -37.86
CA THR A 515 -21.43 34.14 -37.58
C THR A 515 -21.40 32.64 -37.88
N LEU A 516 -22.29 31.88 -37.23
CA LEU A 516 -22.37 30.44 -37.42
C LEU A 516 -22.57 30.05 -38.90
N ASP A 517 -23.41 30.80 -39.62
CA ASP A 517 -23.62 30.65 -41.06
C ASP A 517 -22.31 30.87 -41.84
N ALA A 518 -21.54 31.93 -41.54
CA ALA A 518 -20.30 32.24 -42.25
C ALA A 518 -19.20 31.21 -42.00
N LEU A 519 -19.15 30.67 -40.77
CA LEU A 519 -18.23 29.59 -40.41
C LEU A 519 -18.60 28.29 -41.14
N GLU A 520 -19.88 27.93 -41.16
CA GLU A 520 -20.39 26.77 -41.90
C GLU A 520 -20.06 26.90 -43.40
N ASP A 521 -20.28 28.08 -43.96
CA ASP A 521 -20.01 28.41 -45.37
C ASP A 521 -18.52 28.30 -45.75
N ALA A 522 -17.63 28.72 -44.85
CA ALA A 522 -16.18 28.61 -45.03
C ALA A 522 -15.72 27.15 -44.94
N LEU A 523 -16.22 26.40 -43.96
CA LEU A 523 -15.88 24.99 -43.77
C LEU A 523 -16.35 24.12 -44.95
N ILE A 524 -17.54 24.38 -45.49
CA ILE A 524 -18.06 23.67 -46.66
C ILE A 524 -17.21 23.95 -47.90
N ARG A 525 -16.83 25.21 -48.16
CA ARG A 525 -15.97 25.57 -49.30
C ARG A 525 -14.58 24.94 -49.20
N GLU A 526 -13.94 25.07 -48.05
CA GLU A 526 -12.61 24.50 -47.79
C GLU A 526 -12.61 22.98 -47.92
N ALA A 527 -13.64 22.30 -47.40
CA ALA A 527 -13.76 20.85 -47.51
C ALA A 527 -13.95 20.37 -48.96
N VAL A 528 -14.71 21.11 -49.77
CA VAL A 528 -14.90 20.79 -51.20
C VAL A 528 -13.62 21.05 -52.00
N GLU A 529 -12.91 22.13 -51.70
CA GLU A 529 -11.64 22.48 -52.33
C GLU A 529 -10.55 21.46 -52.02
N ARG A 530 -10.35 21.09 -50.74
CA ARG A 530 -9.40 20.05 -50.33
C ARG A 530 -9.74 18.66 -50.89
N ALA A 531 -11.01 18.39 -51.14
CA ALA A 531 -11.47 17.17 -51.78
C ALA A 531 -11.40 17.23 -53.32
N GLY A 532 -10.84 18.29 -53.91
CA GLY A 532 -10.72 18.46 -55.36
C GLY A 532 -12.06 18.49 -56.10
N GLY A 533 -13.12 18.99 -55.48
CA GLY A 533 -14.47 19.01 -56.04
C GLY A 533 -15.28 17.73 -55.84
N ASN A 534 -14.74 16.71 -55.17
CA ASN A 534 -15.48 15.48 -54.88
C ASN A 534 -16.43 15.64 -53.69
N LEU A 535 -17.70 15.94 -53.99
CA LEU A 535 -18.75 16.17 -52.99
C LEU A 535 -18.99 14.99 -52.04
N ALA A 536 -18.75 13.74 -52.46
CA ALA A 536 -18.94 12.57 -51.59
C ALA A 536 -17.77 12.39 -50.60
N ALA A 537 -16.56 12.82 -50.98
CA ALA A 537 -15.40 12.82 -50.09
C ALA A 537 -15.48 13.99 -49.10
N ALA A 538 -15.82 15.19 -49.57
CA ALA A 538 -16.03 16.38 -48.74
C ALA A 538 -17.14 16.18 -47.70
N ALA A 539 -18.26 15.55 -48.10
CA ALA A 539 -19.37 15.29 -47.18
C ALA A 539 -18.94 14.32 -46.06
N ARG A 540 -18.21 13.25 -46.39
CA ARG A 540 -17.67 12.32 -45.38
C ARG A 540 -16.69 13.00 -44.43
N ALA A 541 -15.82 13.88 -44.93
CA ALA A 541 -14.87 14.62 -44.11
C ALA A 541 -15.58 15.55 -43.09
N LEU A 542 -16.74 16.09 -43.45
CA LEU A 542 -17.58 16.92 -42.59
C LEU A 542 -18.64 16.13 -41.79
N GLY A 543 -18.69 14.80 -41.91
CA GLY A 543 -19.70 13.98 -41.25
C GLY A 543 -21.13 14.12 -41.80
N LEU A 544 -21.29 14.65 -43.02
CA LEU A 544 -22.56 14.84 -43.71
C LEU A 544 -22.77 13.77 -44.80
N THR A 545 -24.02 13.56 -45.19
CA THR A 545 -24.34 12.79 -46.40
C THR A 545 -24.17 13.65 -47.66
N ARG A 546 -23.85 13.04 -48.80
CA ARG A 546 -23.68 13.76 -50.09
C ARG A 546 -24.89 14.66 -50.44
N PRO A 547 -26.16 14.24 -50.27
CA PRO A 547 -27.30 15.12 -50.55
C PRO A 547 -27.38 16.33 -49.61
N GLN A 548 -27.04 16.16 -48.33
CA GLN A 548 -27.03 17.26 -47.35
C GLN A 548 -25.97 18.30 -47.68
N LEU A 549 -24.77 17.87 -48.08
CA LEU A 549 -23.73 18.78 -48.54
C LEU A 549 -24.14 19.51 -49.82
N SER A 550 -24.71 18.78 -50.80
CA SER A 550 -25.16 19.37 -52.06
C SER A 550 -26.25 20.43 -51.86
N TYR A 551 -27.20 20.19 -50.95
CA TYR A 551 -28.26 21.13 -50.61
C TYR A 551 -27.73 22.39 -49.92
N ARG A 552 -26.76 22.24 -49.00
CA ARG A 552 -26.13 23.38 -48.33
C ARG A 552 -25.26 24.19 -49.29
N LEU A 553 -24.57 23.53 -50.23
CA LEU A 553 -23.77 24.18 -51.27
C LEU A 553 -24.63 24.94 -52.30
N SER A 554 -25.80 24.42 -52.68
CA SER A 554 -26.71 25.16 -53.57
C SER A 554 -27.29 26.41 -52.88
N ARG A 555 -27.68 26.29 -51.60
CA ARG A 555 -28.16 27.42 -50.80
C ARG A 555 -27.09 28.51 -50.61
N LEU A 556 -25.82 28.11 -50.56
CA LEU A 556 -24.64 28.97 -50.55
C LEU A 556 -24.47 29.78 -51.85
N GLN A 557 -24.66 29.12 -52.99
CA GLN A 557 -24.57 29.74 -54.32
C GLN A 557 -25.71 30.73 -54.57
N GLU A 558 -26.91 30.47 -54.03
CA GLU A 558 -28.06 31.38 -54.10
C GLU A 558 -27.88 32.65 -53.24
N ARG A 559 -27.06 32.61 -52.19
CA ARG A 559 -26.77 33.76 -51.30
C ARG A 559 -25.64 34.66 -51.80
N THR A 560 -24.93 34.28 -52.86
CA THR A 560 -23.81 35.06 -53.43
C THR A 560 -24.31 35.82 -54.67
N PRO A 561 -24.41 37.16 -54.68
CA PRO A 561 -24.79 37.87 -55.91
C PRO A 561 -23.70 37.75 -56.98
N PRO A 562 -24.05 37.73 -58.28
CA PRO A 562 -23.05 37.66 -59.35
C PRO A 562 -22.15 38.90 -59.31
N ALA A 563 -20.84 38.67 -59.44
CA ALA A 563 -19.83 39.72 -59.47
C ALA A 563 -20.13 40.73 -60.59
N ALA A 564 -20.18 42.01 -60.23
CA ALA A 564 -20.17 43.16 -61.14
C ALA A 564 -18.81 43.84 -61.07
#